data_AF-A0AA85J191-F1
#
_entry.id   AF-A0AA85J191-F1
#
_cell.length_a   1.000
_cell.length_b   1.000
_cell.length_c   1.000
_cell.angle_alpha   90.00
_cell.angle_beta   90.00
_cell.angle_gamma   90.00
#
_symmetry.space_group_name_H-M   'P 1'
#
loop_
_entity.id
_entity.type
_entity.pdbx_description
1 polymer ?
#
loop_
_entity_poly.entity_id
_entity_poly.type
_entity_poly.pdbx_seq_one_letter_code
_entity_poly.pdbx_strand_id
1 'polypeptide(L)'
;MPDQARLPYVTAAFIVSLQQVNKMDLGKMEWMITSYQEMVICQFHFSYRSAFPLFLTVVGSSECNIGAIIALEPSIRPLLNRLAPEAASRLQNEAMLSRTTSGPYFRV
;
A
#
# COMPACT_ATOMS: atom_id res chain seq x y z
N MET A 1 -9.84 17.49 6.17
CA MET A 1 -10.37 16.65 5.06
C MET A 1 -9.81 15.21 5.08
N PRO A 2 -10.28 14.31 5.95
CA PRO A 2 -9.74 12.94 6.07
C PRO A 2 -10.10 12.01 4.89
N ASP A 3 -11.24 12.23 4.25
CA ASP A 3 -11.75 11.32 3.21
C ASP A 3 -10.92 11.37 1.92
N GLN A 4 -10.31 12.51 1.62
CA GLN A 4 -9.39 12.65 0.50
C GLN A 4 -8.14 11.79 0.67
N ALA A 5 -7.68 11.57 1.91
CA ALA A 5 -6.53 10.73 2.21
C ALA A 5 -6.78 9.24 1.89
N ARG A 6 -8.04 8.84 1.69
CA ARG A 6 -8.46 7.47 1.34
C ARG A 6 -8.57 7.25 -0.16
N LEU A 7 -8.39 8.30 -0.97
CA LEU A 7 -8.52 8.21 -2.42
C LEU A 7 -7.31 7.49 -3.05
N PRO A 8 -7.52 6.71 -4.14
CA PRO A 8 -6.46 5.88 -4.72
C PRO A 8 -5.20 6.63 -5.14
N TYR A 9 -5.32 7.91 -5.51
CA TYR A 9 -4.18 8.72 -5.94
C TYR A 9 -3.15 8.93 -4.82
N VAL A 10 -3.58 8.93 -3.55
CA VAL A 10 -2.69 9.08 -2.39
C VAL A 10 -1.77 7.87 -2.25
N THR A 11 -2.32 6.67 -2.45
CA THR A 11 -1.54 5.43 -2.48
C THR A 11 -0.65 5.37 -3.72
N ALA A 12 -1.15 5.82 -4.88
CA ALA A 12 -0.35 5.85 -6.11
C ALA A 12 0.87 6.77 -5.98
N ALA A 13 0.70 7.96 -5.37
CA ALA A 13 1.79 8.89 -5.11
C ALA A 13 2.90 8.24 -4.27
N PHE A 14 2.53 7.52 -3.21
CA PHE A 14 3.49 6.78 -2.37
C PHE A 14 4.26 5.71 -3.14
N ILE A 15 3.60 4.94 -4.01
CA ILE A 15 4.25 3.93 -4.84
C ILE A 15 5.29 4.57 -5.77
N VAL A 16 4.97 5.71 -6.37
CA VAL A 16 5.93 6.46 -7.20
C VAL A 16 7.10 6.94 -6.35
N SER A 17 6.84 7.47 -5.16
CA SER A 17 7.90 7.91 -4.25
C SER A 17 8.84 6.78 -3.83
N LEU A 18 8.33 5.58 -3.54
CA LEU A 18 9.14 4.38 -3.28
C LEU A 18 10.11 4.09 -4.44
N GLN A 19 9.63 4.18 -5.68
CA GLN A 19 10.45 3.94 -6.86
C GLN A 19 11.54 4.99 -7.06
N GLN A 20 11.29 6.25 -6.68
CA GLN A 20 12.29 7.31 -6.78
C GLN A 20 13.32 7.24 -5.66
N VAL A 21 12.89 6.96 -4.42
CA VAL A 21 13.78 6.91 -3.26
C VAL A 21 14.83 5.80 -3.39
N ASN A 22 14.45 4.66 -3.95
CA ASN A 22 15.40 3.56 -4.22
C ASN A 22 16.54 3.95 -5.18
N LYS A 23 16.45 5.08 -5.88
CA LYS A 23 17.52 5.61 -6.75
C LYS A 23 18.48 6.56 -6.03
N MET A 24 18.16 6.94 -4.79
CA MET A 24 18.97 7.89 -4.01
C MET A 24 20.10 7.19 -3.23
N ASP A 25 20.24 5.87 -3.35
CA ASP A 25 21.24 5.04 -2.66
C ASP A 25 21.21 5.17 -1.12
N LEU A 26 20.03 5.50 -0.57
CA LEU A 26 19.78 5.62 0.87
C LEU A 26 19.27 4.30 1.50
N GLY A 27 19.37 3.20 0.77
CA GLY A 27 18.77 1.92 1.14
C GLY A 27 17.27 1.82 0.83
N LYS A 28 16.63 0.75 1.32
CA LYS A 28 15.22 0.46 1.04
C LYS A 28 14.33 1.33 1.93
N MET A 29 13.45 2.12 1.32
CA MET A 29 12.42 2.85 2.07
C MET A 29 11.36 1.89 2.59
N GLU A 30 11.16 1.88 3.91
CA GLU A 30 10.14 1.05 4.58
C GLU A 30 8.83 1.82 4.81
N TRP A 31 8.93 3.12 5.07
CA TRP A 31 7.78 3.97 5.35
C TRP A 31 8.03 5.43 4.92
N MET A 32 6.94 6.18 4.73
CA MET A 32 6.94 7.60 4.42
C MET A 32 5.92 8.30 5.30
N ILE A 33 6.23 9.53 5.72
CA ILE A 33 5.34 10.37 6.50
C ILE A 33 5.17 11.68 5.75
N THR A 34 3.92 12.05 5.51
CA THR A 34 3.56 13.31 4.85
C THR A 34 2.68 14.11 5.80
N SER A 35 3.19 15.24 6.27
CA SER A 35 2.46 16.16 7.14
C SER A 35 1.75 17.23 6.30
N TYR A 36 0.45 17.39 6.55
CA TYR A 36 -0.37 18.48 6.05
C TYR A 36 -0.81 19.36 7.23
N GLN A 37 -1.49 20.48 6.94
CA GLN A 37 -1.93 21.42 7.97
C GLN A 37 -2.89 20.78 9.00
N GLU A 38 -3.80 19.91 8.56
CA GLU A 38 -4.83 19.31 9.43
C GLU A 38 -4.63 17.80 9.67
N MET A 39 -3.70 17.15 8.98
CA MET A 39 -3.58 15.70 9.00
C MET A 39 -2.14 15.23 8.75
N VAL A 40 -1.84 14.04 9.25
CA VAL A 40 -0.60 13.32 8.94
C VAL A 40 -0.98 12.02 8.25
N ILE A 41 -0.28 11.73 7.15
CA ILE A 41 -0.40 10.47 6.43
C ILE A 41 0.88 9.67 6.63
N CYS A 42 0.77 8.50 7.27
CA CYS A 42 1.87 7.56 7.42
C CYS A 42 1.61 6.36 6.51
N GLN A 43 2.52 6.12 5.58
CA GLN A 43 2.42 5.05 4.60
C GLN A 43 3.56 4.06 4.78
N PHE A 44 3.22 2.77 4.87
CA PHE A 44 4.14 1.68 5.07
C PHE A 44 4.13 0.75 3.87
N HIS A 45 5.30 0.33 3.45
CA HIS A 45 5.48 -0.66 2.41
C HIS A 45 5.85 -2.01 3.02
N PHE A 46 4.97 -2.98 2.83
CA PHE A 46 5.16 -4.33 3.33
C PHE A 46 5.40 -5.31 2.17
N SER A 47 6.56 -5.95 2.17
CA SER A 47 6.91 -7.03 1.24
C SER A 47 7.11 -8.34 2.01
N TYR A 48 6.34 -9.38 1.70
CA TYR A 48 6.54 -10.72 2.28
C TYR A 48 6.89 -11.74 1.18
N ARG A 49 8.12 -12.26 1.22
CA ARG A 49 8.62 -13.25 0.25
C ARG A 49 8.33 -12.81 -1.20
N SER A 50 7.70 -13.68 -2.00
CA SER A 50 7.25 -13.46 -3.37
C SER A 50 5.75 -13.09 -3.47
N ALA A 51 5.09 -12.78 -2.34
CA ALA A 51 3.68 -12.42 -2.33
C ALA A 51 3.47 -10.97 -2.84
N PHE A 52 2.21 -10.66 -3.16
CA PHE A 52 1.81 -9.33 -3.61
C PHE A 52 2.15 -8.27 -2.53
N PRO A 53 2.76 -7.13 -2.90
CA PRO A 53 3.12 -6.11 -1.92
C PRO A 53 1.86 -5.49 -1.29
N LEU A 54 1.88 -5.29 0.02
CA LEU A 54 0.82 -4.60 0.73
C LEU A 54 1.27 -3.19 1.10
N PHE A 55 0.37 -2.23 0.97
CA PHE A 55 0.58 -0.84 1.35
C PHE A 55 -0.42 -0.49 2.44
N LEU A 56 0.09 -0.06 3.59
CA LEU A 56 -0.74 0.40 4.70
C LEU A 56 -0.70 1.91 4.77
N THR A 57 -1.85 2.56 4.70
CA THR A 57 -2.00 4.01 4.88
C THR A 57 -2.72 4.27 6.20
N VAL A 58 -2.06 4.96 7.13
CA VAL A 58 -2.66 5.45 8.37
C VAL A 58 -2.84 6.95 8.25
N VAL A 59 -4.06 7.44 8.53
CA VAL A 59 -4.40 8.85 8.49
C VAL A 59 -4.70 9.29 9.93
N GLY A 60 -3.85 10.16 10.45
CA GLY A 60 -4.01 10.77 11.77
C GLY A 60 -4.31 12.27 11.67
N SER A 61 -4.72 12.87 12.78
CA SER A 61 -4.75 14.33 12.93
C SER A 61 -3.33 14.91 12.91
N SER A 62 -3.20 16.22 12.71
CA SER A 62 -1.92 16.93 12.77
C SER A 62 -1.17 16.77 14.10
N GLU A 63 -1.89 16.52 15.19
CA GLU A 63 -1.34 16.35 16.55
C GLU A 63 -1.17 14.87 16.97
N CYS A 64 -1.36 13.92 16.05
CA CYS A 64 -1.26 12.51 16.39
C CYS A 64 0.17 12.09 16.81
N ASN A 65 0.26 11.10 17.70
CA ASN A 65 1.55 10.53 18.09
C ASN A 65 2.10 9.65 16.97
N ILE A 66 2.93 10.24 16.12
CA ILE A 66 3.59 9.57 15.00
C ILE A 66 4.43 8.38 15.47
N GLY A 67 5.13 8.50 16.61
CA GLY A 67 5.94 7.42 17.16
C GLY A 67 5.11 6.17 17.48
N ALA A 68 3.90 6.36 18.03
CA ALA A 68 2.96 5.27 18.28
C ALA A 68 2.45 4.63 16.97
N ILE A 69 2.25 5.43 15.91
CA ILE A 69 1.85 4.92 14.58
C ILE A 69 2.98 4.10 13.96
N ILE A 70 4.24 4.54 14.05
CA ILE A 70 5.39 3.77 13.55
C ILE A 70 5.54 2.46 14.32
N ALA A 71 5.36 2.50 15.65
CA ALA A 71 5.41 1.31 16.51
C ALA A 71 4.26 0.31 16.26
N LEU A 72 3.22 0.71 15.52
CA LEU A 72 2.13 -0.18 15.14
C LEU A 72 2.60 -1.25 14.17
N GLU A 73 3.49 -0.92 13.22
CA GLU A 73 3.86 -1.81 12.11
C GLU A 73 4.35 -3.19 12.60
N PRO A 74 5.30 -3.29 13.56
CA PRO A 74 5.74 -4.59 14.07
C PRO A 74 4.60 -5.39 14.71
N SER A 75 3.66 -4.72 15.38
CA SER A 75 2.55 -5.34 16.09
C SER A 75 1.51 -5.94 15.15
N ILE A 76 1.28 -5.30 14.00
CA ILE A 76 0.31 -5.77 12.99
C ILE A 76 0.94 -6.64 11.91
N ARG A 77 2.28 -6.72 11.86
CA ARG A 77 3.02 -7.53 10.88
C ARG A 77 2.54 -8.99 10.78
N PRO A 78 2.20 -9.69 11.88
CA PRO A 78 1.64 -11.05 11.79
C PRO A 78 0.31 -11.11 11.02
N LEU A 79 -0.53 -10.07 11.13
CA LEU A 79 -1.77 -9.97 10.37
C LEU A 79 -1.48 -9.73 8.89
N LEU A 80 -0.56 -8.82 8.57
CA LEU A 80 -0.15 -8.52 7.19
C LEU A 80 0.46 -9.75 6.50
N ASN A 81 1.26 -10.55 7.23
CA ASN A 81 1.80 -11.83 6.75
C ASN A 81 0.71 -12.83 6.32
N ARG A 82 -0.44 -12.81 6.98
CA ARG A 82 -1.58 -13.69 6.66
C ARG A 82 -2.41 -13.13 5.51
N LEU A 83 -2.58 -11.82 5.44
CA LEU A 83 -3.38 -11.14 4.42
C LEU A 83 -2.71 -11.16 3.04
N ALA A 84 -1.39 -10.99 2.97
CA ALA A 84 -0.66 -10.94 1.70
C ALA A 84 -0.90 -12.15 0.78
N PRO A 85 -0.78 -13.42 1.24
CA PRO A 85 -1.06 -14.57 0.38
C PRO A 85 -2.55 -14.71 0.04
N GLU A 86 -3.47 -14.36 0.94
CA GLU A 86 -4.91 -14.42 0.67
C GLU A 86 -5.31 -13.40 -0.42
N ALA A 87 -4.81 -12.16 -0.31
CA ALA A 87 -5.03 -11.12 -1.31
C ALA A 87 -4.45 -11.52 -2.67
N ALA A 88 -3.24 -12.08 -2.69
CA ALA A 88 -2.62 -12.57 -3.92
C ALA A 88 -3.45 -13.68 -4.58
N SER A 89 -3.95 -14.65 -3.80
CA SER A 89 -4.80 -15.73 -4.32
C SER A 89 -6.11 -15.21 -4.89
N ARG A 90 -6.78 -14.26 -4.22
CA ARG A 90 -8.01 -13.66 -4.72
C ARG A 90 -7.80 -12.91 -6.04
N LEU A 91 -6.76 -12.08 -6.13
CA LEU A 91 -6.43 -11.35 -7.36
C LEU A 91 -6.10 -12.31 -8.52
N GLN A 92 -5.40 -13.41 -8.25
CA GLN A 92 -5.15 -14.45 -9.25
C GLN A 92 -6.45 -15.10 -9.75
N ASN A 93 -7.36 -15.46 -8.82
CA ASN A 93 -8.65 -16.04 -9.16
C ASN A 93 -9.51 -15.08 -10.00
N GLU A 94 -9.57 -13.79 -9.62
CA GLU A 94 -10.29 -12.74 -10.37
C GLU A 94 -9.71 -12.53 -11.78
N ALA A 95 -8.38 -12.57 -11.91
CA ALA A 95 -7.71 -12.48 -13.20
C ALA A 95 -7.99 -13.71 -14.10
N MET A 96 -8.07 -14.91 -13.52
CA MET A 96 -8.45 -16.12 -14.27
C MET A 96 -9.91 -16.06 -14.74
N LEU A 97 -10.83 -15.63 -13.86
CA LEU A 97 -12.25 -15.45 -14.22
C LEU A 97 -12.43 -14.43 -15.34
N SER A 98 -11.75 -13.29 -15.24
CA SER A 98 -11.79 -12.23 -16.26
C SER A 98 -11.32 -12.72 -17.63
N ARG A 99 -10.29 -13.58 -17.67
CA ARG A 99 -9.79 -14.20 -18.91
C ARG A 99 -10.76 -15.21 -19.51
N THR A 100 -11.54 -15.91 -18.69
CA THR A 100 -12.54 -16.88 -19.17
C THR A 100 -13.82 -16.21 -19.67
N THR A 101 -14.17 -15.03 -19.16
CA THR A 101 -15.32 -14.24 -19.66
C THR A 101 -15.04 -13.50 -20.97
N SER A 102 -13.77 -13.20 -21.26
CA SER A 102 -13.33 -12.71 -22.57
C SER A 102 -13.10 -13.89 -23.52
N GLY A 103 -14.17 -14.54 -23.98
CA GLY A 103 -14.12 -15.36 -25.19
C GLY A 103 -13.61 -14.55 -26.39
N PRO A 104 -13.23 -15.19 -27.51
CA PRO A 104 -12.59 -14.52 -28.64
C PRO A 104 -13.62 -13.64 -29.36
N TYR A 105 -13.80 -12.40 -28.91
CA TYR A 105 -14.57 -11.41 -29.64
C TYR A 105 -13.71 -10.91 -30.81
N PHE A 106 -14.21 -11.22 -32.00
CA PHE A 106 -13.68 -10.85 -33.32
C PHE A 106 -13.20 -9.39 -33.37
N ARG A 107 -11.99 -9.18 -33.90
CA ARG A 107 -11.62 -7.88 -34.50
C ARG A 107 -12.38 -7.76 -35.82
N VAL A 108 -13.25 -6.76 -35.94
CA VAL A 108 -13.68 -6.18 -37.21
C VAL A 108 -13.10 -4.78 -37.27
#